data_AF-A0AAQ3TJY9-F1
#
_entry.id   AF-A0AAQ3TJY9-F1
#
_cell.length_a   1.000
_cell.length_b   1.000
_cell.length_c   1.000
_cell.angle_alpha   90.00
_cell.angle_beta   90.00
_cell.angle_gamma   90.00
#
_symmetry.space_group_name_H-M   'P 1'
#
loop_
_entity.id
_entity.type
_entity.pdbx_description
1 polymer ?
#
loop_
_entity_poly.entity_id
_entity_poly.type
_entity_poly.pdbx_seq_one_letter_code
_entity_poly.pdbx_strand_id
1 'polypeptide(L)'
;MKGHPPTFSHSADPLQADDWLRAVERQLDIAQCNDQERVLYAAGQLRDTTLDWWESYRPQDRECFTWTQFHERFRSHHVPAGIMKMKKKEFLSLKQENMSVTEYRDKFLQLARYAPTEVVEDGDK
;
A
#
# COMPACT_ATOMS: atom_id res chain seq x y z
N MET A 1 -13.61 -0.04 -18.51
CA MET A 1 -12.96 -0.85 -17.45
C MET A 1 -13.94 -1.91 -16.97
N LYS A 2 -13.73 -3.20 -17.32
CA LYS A 2 -14.51 -4.31 -16.76
C LYS A 2 -13.74 -4.88 -15.56
N GLY A 3 -14.15 -4.48 -14.38
CA GLY A 3 -13.60 -4.88 -13.09
C GLY A 3 -14.23 -3.99 -12.05
N HIS A 4 -14.80 -4.55 -10.98
CA HIS A 4 -15.23 -3.72 -9.85
C HIS A 4 -13.99 -3.03 -9.29
N PRO A 5 -13.94 -1.69 -9.25
CA PRO A 5 -12.83 -0.98 -8.65
C PRO A 5 -12.69 -1.42 -7.19
N PRO A 6 -11.47 -1.74 -6.71
CA PRO A 6 -11.26 -2.05 -5.31
C PRO A 6 -11.58 -0.80 -4.47
N THR A 7 -12.40 -0.95 -3.43
CA THR A 7 -12.77 0.14 -2.52
C THR A 7 -12.04 0.00 -1.19
N PHE A 8 -11.86 1.11 -0.46
CA PHE A 8 -11.18 1.13 0.83
C PHE A 8 -11.88 2.06 1.82
N SER A 9 -12.22 1.54 3.00
CA SER A 9 -12.93 2.26 4.07
C SER A 9 -12.07 2.50 5.31
N HIS A 10 -11.53 1.42 5.89
CA HIS A 10 -10.60 1.41 7.02
C HIS A 10 -10.03 -0.01 7.13
N SER A 11 -8.79 -0.14 7.59
CA SER A 11 -8.23 -1.43 7.96
C SER A 11 -7.41 -1.32 9.24
N ALA A 12 -7.52 -2.34 10.10
CA ALA A 12 -6.62 -2.55 11.23
C ALA A 12 -5.27 -3.15 10.80
N ASP A 13 -5.22 -3.77 9.61
CA ASP A 13 -4.01 -4.33 9.01
C ASP A 13 -3.50 -3.40 7.89
N PRO A 14 -2.34 -2.75 8.07
CA PRO A 14 -1.78 -1.88 7.04
C PRO A 14 -1.38 -2.60 5.75
N LEU A 15 -1.30 -3.94 5.74
CA LEU A 15 -1.23 -4.71 4.50
C LEU A 15 -2.41 -4.41 3.59
N GLN A 16 -3.63 -4.29 4.12
CA GLN A 16 -4.81 -4.05 3.29
C GLN A 16 -4.82 -2.65 2.66
N ALA A 17 -4.29 -1.65 3.36
CA ALA A 17 -4.12 -0.30 2.80
C ALA A 17 -3.09 -0.30 1.67
N ASP A 18 -1.94 -0.96 1.88
CA ASP A 18 -0.89 -1.11 0.87
C ASP A 18 -1.34 -1.97 -0.33
N ASP A 19 -2.06 -3.06 -0.07
CA ASP A 19 -2.58 -3.97 -1.10
C ASP A 19 -3.65 -3.27 -1.95
N TRP A 20 -4.54 -2.50 -1.31
CA TRP A 20 -5.50 -1.66 -2.03
C TRP A 20 -4.81 -0.67 -2.95
N LEU A 21 -3.80 0.06 -2.44
CA LEU A 21 -3.08 1.07 -3.21
C LEU A 21 -2.36 0.45 -4.41
N ARG A 22 -1.72 -0.71 -4.24
CA ARG A 22 -1.09 -1.49 -5.32
C ARG A 22 -2.10 -2.00 -6.35
N ALA A 23 -3.28 -2.42 -5.91
CA ALA A 23 -4.34 -2.88 -6.81
C ALA A 23 -4.88 -1.74 -7.68
N VAL A 24 -5.10 -0.57 -7.09
CA VAL A 24 -5.49 0.65 -7.80
C VAL A 24 -4.40 1.09 -8.78
N GLU A 25 -3.15 1.16 -8.33
CA GLU A 25 -2.01 1.55 -9.17
C GLU A 25 -1.87 0.66 -10.41
N ARG A 26 -1.97 -0.67 -10.24
CA ARG A 26 -1.95 -1.61 -11.37
C ARG A 26 -3.05 -1.35 -12.39
N GLN A 27 -4.27 -1.02 -11.94
CA GLN A 27 -5.39 -0.73 -12.84
C GLN A 27 -5.16 0.58 -13.61
N LEU A 28 -4.58 1.58 -12.93
CA LEU A 28 -4.30 2.89 -13.49
C LEU A 28 -3.12 2.87 -14.48
N ASP A 29 -2.11 2.03 -14.22
CA ASP A 29 -1.00 1.80 -15.15
C ASP A 29 -1.47 1.18 -16.46
N ILE A 30 -2.35 0.16 -16.38
CA ILE A 30 -2.96 -0.47 -17.56
C ILE A 30 -3.77 0.56 -18.37
N ALA A 31 -4.45 1.47 -17.68
CA ALA A 31 -5.26 2.51 -18.30
C ALA A 31 -4.45 3.72 -18.81
N GLN A 32 -3.14 3.78 -18.53
CA GLN A 32 -2.25 4.89 -18.88
C GLN A 32 -2.76 6.25 -18.39
N CYS A 33 -3.39 6.27 -17.21
CA CYS A 33 -3.91 7.50 -16.61
C CYS A 33 -2.79 8.48 -16.26
N ASN A 34 -3.02 9.77 -16.48
CA ASN A 34 -2.15 10.83 -15.97
C ASN A 34 -2.33 11.01 -14.44
N ASP A 35 -1.44 11.76 -13.81
CA ASP A 35 -1.42 11.92 -12.35
C ASP A 35 -2.75 12.44 -11.77
N GLN A 36 -3.38 13.42 -12.43
CA GLN A 36 -4.66 13.96 -11.96
C GLN A 36 -5.78 12.92 -12.05
N GLU A 37 -5.85 12.17 -13.16
CA GLU A 37 -6.82 11.08 -13.35
C GLU A 37 -6.63 9.98 -12.31
N ARG A 38 -5.36 9.64 -11.99
CA ARG A 38 -5.02 8.65 -10.97
C ARG A 38 -5.54 9.05 -9.59
N VAL A 39 -5.27 10.29 -9.19
CA VAL A 39 -5.74 10.84 -7.90
C VAL A 39 -7.26 10.86 -7.83
N LEU A 40 -7.93 11.36 -8.87
CA LEU A 40 -9.40 11.42 -8.92
C LEU A 40 -10.03 10.03 -8.85
N TYR A 41 -9.45 9.06 -9.56
CA TYR A 41 -9.92 7.67 -9.53
C TYR A 41 -9.78 7.06 -8.15
N ALA A 42 -8.60 7.15 -7.54
CA ALA A 42 -8.34 6.57 -6.22
C ALA A 42 -9.23 7.21 -5.14
N ALA A 43 -9.35 8.54 -5.15
CA ALA A 43 -10.26 9.28 -4.29
C ALA A 43 -11.72 8.80 -4.40
N GLY A 44 -12.19 8.53 -5.63
CA GLY A 44 -13.55 8.03 -5.87
C GLY A 44 -13.81 6.61 -5.32
N GLN A 45 -12.76 5.84 -5.03
CA GLN A 45 -12.86 4.51 -4.43
C GLN A 45 -12.77 4.49 -2.90
N LEU A 46 -12.48 5.64 -2.28
CA LEU A 46 -12.49 5.77 -0.83
C LEU A 46 -13.93 5.76 -0.30
N ARG A 47 -14.10 5.21 0.90
CA ARG A 47 -15.38 5.08 1.61
C ARG A 47 -15.23 5.46 3.08
N ASP A 48 -16.34 5.76 3.72
CA ASP A 48 -16.47 6.00 5.16
C ASP A 48 -15.39 6.95 5.72
N THR A 49 -14.75 6.58 6.81
CA THR A 49 -13.74 7.38 7.50
C THR A 49 -12.53 7.76 6.63
N THR A 50 -12.20 6.94 5.63
CA THR A 50 -11.11 7.28 4.71
C THR A 50 -11.56 8.31 3.66
N LEU A 51 -12.82 8.27 3.24
CA LEU A 51 -13.38 9.33 2.41
C LEU A 51 -13.45 10.65 3.19
N ASP A 52 -13.93 10.61 4.43
CA ASP A 52 -14.00 11.80 5.30
C ASP A 52 -12.62 12.44 5.49
N TRP A 53 -11.58 11.62 5.72
CA TRP A 53 -10.19 12.09 5.78
C TRP A 53 -9.80 12.81 4.48
N TRP A 54 -10.04 12.19 3.33
CA TRP A 54 -9.67 12.75 2.03
C TRP A 54 -10.43 14.05 1.71
N GLU A 55 -11.72 14.13 2.05
CA GLU A 55 -12.52 15.34 1.85
C GLU A 55 -12.12 16.48 2.78
N SER A 56 -11.74 16.17 4.02
CA SER A 56 -11.22 17.14 5.00
C SER A 56 -9.89 17.74 4.55
N TYR A 57 -9.09 16.93 3.86
CA TYR A 57 -7.85 17.34 3.23
C TYR A 57 -8.21 18.13 1.97
N ARG A 58 -8.64 19.40 2.12
CA ARG A 58 -8.72 20.34 0.98
C ARG A 58 -7.30 20.77 0.61
N PRO A 59 -6.68 20.22 -0.46
CA PRO A 59 -5.45 20.79 -0.96
C PRO A 59 -5.80 22.17 -1.53
N GLN A 60 -5.04 23.20 -1.19
CA GLN A 60 -5.23 24.53 -1.77
C GLN A 60 -5.10 24.50 -3.31
N ASP A 61 -4.38 23.51 -3.86
CA ASP A 61 -4.23 23.25 -5.30
C ASP A 61 -4.64 21.80 -5.66
N ARG A 62 -5.94 21.50 -5.70
CA ARG A 62 -6.43 20.19 -6.20
C ARG A 62 -6.00 19.91 -7.65
N GLU A 63 -5.73 20.96 -8.43
CA GLU A 63 -5.36 20.84 -9.85
C GLU A 63 -3.91 20.39 -10.05
N CYS A 64 -3.03 20.58 -9.06
CA CYS A 64 -1.61 20.21 -9.13
C CYS A 64 -1.26 19.01 -8.23
N PHE A 65 -2.25 18.34 -7.64
CA PHE A 65 -2.00 17.25 -6.71
C PHE A 65 -1.58 15.97 -7.47
N THR A 66 -0.33 15.56 -7.30
CA THR A 66 0.27 14.45 -8.06
C THR A 66 -0.08 13.09 -7.48
N TRP A 67 0.10 12.03 -8.28
CA TRP A 67 -0.11 10.66 -7.81
C TRP A 67 0.83 10.32 -6.66
N THR A 68 2.09 10.74 -6.75
CA THR A 68 3.10 10.54 -5.71
C THR A 68 2.68 11.20 -4.39
N GLN A 69 2.15 12.43 -4.44
CA GLN A 69 1.68 13.13 -3.24
C GLN A 69 0.48 12.42 -2.59
N PHE A 70 -0.46 11.93 -3.39
CA PHE A 70 -1.56 11.09 -2.91
C PHE A 70 -1.04 9.84 -2.21
N HIS A 71 -0.15 9.11 -2.88
CA HIS A 71 0.42 7.86 -2.40
C HIS A 71 1.15 8.04 -1.06
N GLU A 72 2.01 9.05 -0.94
CA GLU A 72 2.73 9.37 0.30
C GLU A 72 1.79 9.75 1.45
N ARG A 73 0.79 10.59 1.17
CA ARG A 73 -0.18 11.04 2.19
C ARG A 73 -1.07 9.91 2.66
N PHE A 74 -1.62 9.13 1.72
CA PHE A 74 -2.44 7.97 2.03
C PHE A 74 -1.67 6.99 2.91
N ARG A 75 -0.42 6.65 2.53
CA ARG A 75 0.42 5.77 3.35
C ARG A 75 0.73 6.39 4.72
N SER A 76 1.11 7.66 4.78
CA SER A 76 1.40 8.30 6.07
C SER A 76 0.21 8.30 7.03
N HIS A 77 -1.02 8.36 6.51
CA HIS A 77 -2.23 8.39 7.34
C HIS A 77 -2.71 6.98 7.71
N HIS A 78 -2.76 6.06 6.74
CA HIS A 78 -3.35 4.73 6.91
C HIS A 78 -2.34 3.62 7.24
N VAL A 79 -1.05 3.91 7.14
CA VAL A 79 0.05 2.96 7.42
C VAL A 79 0.94 3.56 8.52
N PRO A 80 0.56 3.44 9.81
CA PRO A 80 1.32 4.04 10.90
C PRO A 80 2.75 3.49 10.96
N ALA A 81 3.73 4.38 11.18
CA ALA A 81 5.15 4.01 11.29
C ALA A 81 5.42 2.93 12.34
N GLY A 82 4.65 2.91 13.44
CA GLY A 82 4.73 1.88 14.47
C GLY A 82 4.40 0.48 13.94
N ILE A 83 3.38 0.37 13.08
CA ILE A 83 3.03 -0.92 12.46
C ILE A 83 4.07 -1.32 11.42
N MET A 84 4.59 -0.37 10.63
CA MET A 84 5.70 -0.64 9.70
C MET A 84 6.92 -1.20 10.43
N LYS A 85 7.28 -0.61 11.58
CA LYS A 85 8.36 -1.11 12.43
C LYS A 85 8.07 -2.51 12.98
N MET A 86 6.84 -2.78 13.38
CA MET A 86 6.41 -4.10 13.83
C MET A 86 6.50 -5.14 12.71
N LYS A 87 6.03 -4.82 11.49
CA LYS A 87 6.14 -5.68 10.31
C LYS A 87 7.58 -5.92 9.87
N LYS A 88 8.46 -4.91 9.94
CA LYS A 88 9.90 -5.08 9.72
C LYS A 88 10.51 -6.04 10.75
N LYS A 89 10.13 -5.92 12.03
CA LYS A 89 10.59 -6.85 13.07
C LYS A 89 10.09 -8.28 12.83
N GLU A 90 8.83 -8.43 12.40
CA GLU A 90 8.24 -9.71 12.01
C GLU A 90 9.04 -10.37 10.87
N PHE A 91 9.36 -9.60 9.82
CA PHE A 91 10.21 -10.05 8.71
C PHE A 91 11.60 -10.52 9.19
N LEU A 92 12.30 -9.69 9.96
CA LEU A 92 13.65 -10.00 10.46
C LEU A 92 13.67 -11.18 11.44
N SER A 93 12.54 -11.49 12.06
CA SER A 93 12.40 -12.63 12.96
C SER A 93 11.84 -13.87 12.26
N LEU A 94 11.52 -13.78 10.96
CA LEU A 94 10.93 -14.88 10.21
C LEU A 94 11.92 -16.03 10.09
N LYS A 95 11.52 -17.20 10.59
CA LYS A 95 12.24 -18.45 10.47
C LYS A 95 11.31 -19.48 9.88
N GLN A 96 11.84 -20.45 9.13
CA GLN A 96 11.02 -21.51 8.54
C GLN A 96 10.29 -22.33 9.62
N GLU A 97 10.98 -22.72 10.69
CA GLU A 97 10.44 -23.55 11.77
C GLU A 97 9.68 -24.78 11.22
N ASN A 98 8.39 -24.89 11.55
CA ASN A 98 7.52 -26.00 11.16
C ASN A 98 6.83 -25.76 9.80
N MET A 99 7.10 -24.64 9.12
CA MET A 99 6.52 -24.33 7.82
C MET A 99 7.22 -25.13 6.73
N SER A 100 6.45 -25.52 5.71
CA SER A 100 7.04 -25.98 4.46
C SER A 100 7.86 -24.86 3.81
N VAL A 101 8.79 -25.25 2.93
CA VAL A 101 9.62 -24.30 2.18
C VAL A 101 8.74 -23.32 1.39
N THR A 102 7.63 -23.80 0.82
CA THR A 102 6.68 -22.98 0.06
C THR A 102 5.99 -21.95 0.95
N GLU A 103 5.47 -22.37 2.11
CA GLU A 103 4.80 -21.46 3.05
C GLU A 103 5.75 -20.39 3.61
N TYR A 104 6.99 -20.78 3.92
CA TYR A 104 8.02 -19.83 4.33
C TYR A 104 8.31 -18.81 3.23
N ARG A 105 8.54 -19.27 2.00
CA ARG A 105 8.81 -18.39 0.86
C ARG A 105 7.66 -17.40 0.61
N ASP A 106 6.43 -17.88 0.67
CA ASP A 106 5.26 -17.03 0.41
C ASP A 106 5.11 -15.95 1.52
N LYS A 107 5.34 -16.31 2.79
CA LYS A 107 5.42 -15.34 3.90
C LYS A 107 6.58 -14.37 3.75
N PHE A 108 7.75 -14.85 3.34
CA PHE A 108 8.92 -14.01 3.09
C PHE A 108 8.60 -12.96 2.04
N LEU A 109 8.04 -13.35 0.88
CA LEU A 109 7.64 -12.41 -0.18
C LEU A 109 6.57 -11.42 0.30
N GLN A 110 5.63 -11.87 1.13
CA GLN A 110 4.61 -10.99 1.71
C GLN A 110 5.23 -9.92 2.62
N LEU A 111 6.20 -10.30 3.45
CA LEU A 111 6.80 -9.42 4.46
C LEU A 111 7.99 -8.59 3.95
N ALA A 112 8.71 -9.08 2.93
CA ALA A 112 9.88 -8.43 2.32
C ALA A 112 9.62 -6.97 1.91
N ARG A 113 8.38 -6.67 1.50
CA ARG A 113 7.96 -5.31 1.14
C ARG A 113 8.11 -4.27 2.26
N TYR A 114 8.19 -4.71 3.53
CA TYR A 114 8.34 -3.84 4.70
C TYR A 114 9.79 -3.61 5.11
N ALA A 115 10.71 -4.30 4.46
CA ALA A 115 12.13 -4.27 4.76
C ALA A 115 12.97 -4.23 3.47
N PRO A 116 12.71 -3.29 2.54
CA PRO A 116 13.35 -3.29 1.22
C PRO A 116 14.88 -3.18 1.29
N THR A 117 15.43 -2.63 2.37
CA THR A 117 16.88 -2.55 2.62
C THR A 117 17.50 -3.87 3.11
N GLU A 118 16.69 -4.80 3.62
CA GLU A 118 17.17 -6.03 4.27
C GLU A 118 17.10 -7.25 3.34
N VAL A 119 16.33 -7.19 2.26
CA VAL A 119 16.14 -8.29 1.29
C VAL A 119 17.37 -8.48 0.38
N VAL A 120 18.29 -7.52 0.36
CA VAL A 120 19.49 -7.54 -0.50
C VAL A 120 20.57 -8.51 0.01
N GLU A 121 20.49 -8.97 1.27
CA GLU A 121 21.59 -9.71 1.93
C GLU A 121 21.50 -11.25 1.87
N ASP A 122 20.51 -11.85 1.19
CA ASP A 122 20.39 -13.32 1.08
C ASP A 122 21.31 -13.94 0.00
N GLY A 123 22.11 -13.13 -0.71
CA GLY A 123 22.99 -13.56 -1.80
C GLY A 123 24.47 -13.78 -1.46
N ASP A 124 24.94 -13.38 -0.27
CA ASP A 124 26.38 -13.32 0.07
C ASP A 124 26.78 -14.14 1.31
N LYS A 125 26.30 -15.39 1.43
CA LYS A 125 26.87 -16.36 2.38
C LYS A 125 27.16 -17.71 1.76
#